data_AF-A0A956W0C1-F1
#
_entry.id   AF-A0A956W0C1-F1
#
_cell.length_a   1.000
_cell.length_b   1.000
_cell.length_c   1.000
_cell.angle_alpha   90.00
_cell.angle_beta   90.00
_cell.angle_gamma   90.00
#
_symmetry.space_group_name_H-M   'P 1'
#
loop_
_entity.id
_entity.type
_entity.pdbx_description
1 polymer ?
#
loop_
_entity_poly.entity_id
_entity_poly.type
_entity_poly.pdbx_seq_one_letter_code
_entity_poly.pdbx_strand_id
1 'polypeptide(L)'
;MERGNARRFRRDNQRVDVKSERAFQWFEANSTEILAGVLALTVLLLAPVLFLAPDKEASTDPQHEVFDTLETIDERLVSPIFESFWIVEAPDGDLLRREPLLELLGNEQSLRADPEVAAKLIRFESARYGDTYFGVYTIADGVDKWLRDNGFGGLENATDDQVKLAAAELLAIEGGTDELGDNFSTQTTTERRVVEGQEID
;
A
#
# COMPACT_ATOMS: atom_id res chain seq x y z
N MET A 1 -81.93 -25.07 -38.72
CA MET A 1 -82.05 -23.60 -38.73
C MET A 1 -80.82 -23.03 -38.04
N GLU A 2 -79.75 -22.81 -38.80
CA GLU A 2 -78.53 -22.14 -38.34
C GLU A 2 -78.82 -20.65 -38.11
N ARG A 3 -78.52 -20.15 -36.92
CA ARG A 3 -78.43 -18.71 -36.66
C ARG A 3 -76.99 -18.29 -36.85
N GLY A 4 -76.68 -17.78 -38.04
CA GLY A 4 -75.56 -16.89 -38.23
C GLY A 4 -75.79 -15.59 -37.46
N ASN A 5 -74.75 -15.04 -36.83
CA ASN A 5 -74.02 -13.88 -37.34
C ASN A 5 -73.10 -13.36 -36.22
N ALA A 6 -71.81 -13.62 -36.34
CA ALA A 6 -70.78 -13.08 -35.48
C ALA A 6 -70.67 -11.56 -35.72
N ARG A 7 -71.37 -10.77 -34.91
CA ARG A 7 -71.17 -9.32 -34.79
C ARG A 7 -70.73 -8.98 -33.38
N ARG A 8 -69.42 -9.01 -33.15
CA ARG A 8 -68.69 -8.24 -32.13
C ARG A 8 -67.25 -8.67 -32.24
N PHE A 9 -66.41 -7.82 -32.83
CA PHE A 9 -64.99 -7.64 -32.50
C PHE A 9 -64.34 -6.86 -33.64
N ARG A 10 -64.41 -5.53 -33.58
CA ARG A 10 -63.39 -4.58 -34.00
C ARG A 10 -64.02 -3.21 -34.12
N ARG A 11 -63.69 -2.35 -33.18
CA ARG A 11 -63.55 -0.89 -33.31
C ARG A 11 -63.32 -0.38 -31.90
N ASP A 12 -62.07 -0.45 -31.48
CA ASP A 12 -61.48 0.37 -30.41
C ASP A 12 -59.99 0.06 -30.40
N ASN A 13 -59.28 0.49 -31.46
CA ASN A 13 -57.83 0.64 -31.42
C ASN A 13 -57.34 1.48 -32.60
N GLN A 14 -57.80 2.73 -32.68
CA GLN A 14 -57.17 3.72 -33.57
C GLN A 14 -57.57 5.14 -33.17
N ARG A 15 -57.15 5.58 -31.99
CA ARG A 15 -56.80 6.99 -31.79
C ARG A 15 -55.28 7.00 -31.62
N VAL A 16 -54.58 6.89 -32.75
CA VAL A 16 -53.16 7.24 -32.75
C VAL A 16 -53.12 8.74 -32.48
N ASP A 17 -52.40 9.13 -31.43
CA ASP A 17 -52.29 10.52 -31.03
C ASP A 17 -51.59 11.29 -32.14
N VAL A 18 -52.33 12.15 -32.85
CA VAL A 18 -51.82 12.89 -34.03
C VAL A 18 -50.57 13.71 -33.68
N LYS A 19 -50.36 14.04 -32.40
CA LYS A 19 -49.14 14.70 -31.94
C LYS A 19 -47.92 13.78 -32.00
N SER A 20 -48.06 12.49 -31.66
CA SER A 20 -46.96 11.53 -31.71
C SER A 20 -46.61 11.16 -33.16
N GLU A 21 -47.60 11.09 -34.07
CA GLU A 21 -47.35 10.85 -35.50
C GLU A 21 -46.57 12.01 -36.14
N ARG A 22 -46.90 13.27 -35.81
CA ARG A 22 -46.19 14.44 -36.31
C ARG A 22 -44.76 14.54 -35.78
N ALA A 23 -44.57 14.21 -34.50
CA ALA A 23 -43.24 14.11 -33.91
C ALA A 23 -42.42 13.03 -34.62
N PHE A 24 -43.00 11.84 -34.84
CA PHE A 24 -42.33 10.72 -35.49
C PHE A 24 -41.94 11.03 -36.94
N GLN A 25 -42.85 11.62 -37.73
CA GLN A 25 -42.56 12.03 -39.11
C GLN A 25 -41.48 13.12 -39.17
N TRP A 26 -41.45 14.05 -38.20
CA TRP A 26 -40.39 15.05 -38.10
C TRP A 26 -39.04 14.42 -37.73
N PHE A 27 -39.01 13.46 -36.81
CA PHE A 27 -37.82 12.68 -36.48
C PHE A 27 -37.29 11.90 -37.68
N GLU A 28 -38.18 11.30 -38.47
CA GLU A 28 -37.82 10.54 -39.67
C GLU A 28 -37.22 11.46 -40.74
N ALA A 29 -37.86 12.60 -40.99
CA ALA A 29 -37.40 13.61 -41.97
C ALA A 29 -36.06 14.26 -41.59
N ASN A 30 -35.78 14.46 -40.31
CA ASN A 30 -34.56 15.12 -39.82
C ASN A 30 -33.57 14.14 -39.18
N SER A 31 -33.78 12.83 -39.37
CA SER A 31 -33.03 11.75 -38.69
C SER A 31 -31.52 11.87 -38.83
N THR A 32 -31.03 12.30 -40.00
CA THR A 32 -29.59 12.46 -40.26
C THR A 32 -29.00 13.64 -39.46
N GLU A 33 -29.71 14.76 -39.38
CA GLU A 33 -29.28 15.94 -38.62
C GLU A 33 -29.32 15.66 -37.11
N ILE A 34 -30.34 14.95 -36.66
CA ILE A 34 -30.47 14.53 -35.26
C ILE A 34 -29.34 13.56 -34.90
N LEU A 35 -29.06 12.56 -35.75
CA LEU A 35 -27.97 11.62 -35.53
C LEU A 35 -26.61 12.33 -35.51
N ALA A 36 -26.37 13.25 -36.45
CA ALA A 36 -25.15 14.05 -36.48
C ALA A 36 -25.02 14.93 -35.23
N GLY A 37 -26.12 15.53 -34.76
CA GLY A 37 -26.16 16.31 -33.54
C GLY A 37 -25.86 15.48 -32.30
N VAL A 38 -26.44 14.29 -32.18
CA VAL A 38 -26.16 13.36 -31.06
C VAL A 38 -24.71 12.87 -31.10
N LEU A 39 -24.18 12.56 -32.29
CA LEU A 39 -22.78 12.17 -32.46
C LEU A 39 -21.85 13.31 -32.04
N ALA A 40 -22.11 14.54 -32.51
CA ALA A 40 -21.32 15.72 -32.15
C ALA A 40 -21.38 15.99 -30.65
N LEU A 41 -22.56 15.86 -30.03
CA LEU A 41 -22.72 15.98 -28.58
C LEU A 41 -21.95 14.90 -27.83
N THR A 42 -21.95 13.67 -28.34
CA THR A 42 -21.23 12.54 -27.73
C THR A 42 -19.72 12.78 -27.79
N VAL A 43 -19.20 13.24 -28.93
CA VAL A 43 -17.79 13.63 -29.09
C VAL A 43 -17.44 14.81 -28.17
N LEU A 44 -18.34 15.79 -28.04
CA LEU A 44 -18.16 16.92 -27.13
C LEU A 44 -18.08 16.46 -25.66
N LEU A 45 -18.92 15.50 -25.25
CA LEU A 45 -18.91 14.95 -23.88
C LEU A 45 -17.66 14.10 -23.58
N LEU A 46 -16.93 13.64 -24.61
CA LEU A 46 -15.63 12.97 -24.42
C LEU A 46 -14.49 13.96 -24.14
N ALA A 47 -14.67 15.25 -24.44
CA ALA A 47 -13.65 16.26 -24.20
C ALA A 47 -13.10 16.27 -22.76
N PRO A 48 -13.92 16.32 -21.68
CA PRO A 48 -13.38 16.27 -20.32
C PRO A 48 -12.58 14.99 -20.02
N VAL A 49 -12.99 13.84 -20.55
CA VAL A 49 -12.27 12.57 -20.33
C VAL A 49 -10.88 12.58 -20.99
N LEU A 50 -10.74 13.25 -22.14
CA LEU A 50 -9.51 13.28 -22.91
C LEU A 50 -8.57 14.42 -22.51
N PHE A 51 -9.11 15.52 -21.98
CA PHE A 51 -8.36 16.76 -21.75
C PHE A 51 -8.30 17.22 -20.29
N LEU A 52 -9.18 16.75 -19.41
CA LEU A 52 -9.10 17.01 -17.96
C LEU A 52 -8.61 15.72 -17.27
N ALA A 53 -7.29 15.61 -17.12
CA ALA A 53 -6.73 14.62 -16.20
C ALA A 53 -7.10 15.05 -14.77
N PRO A 54 -7.61 14.15 -13.92
CA PRO A 54 -7.91 14.49 -12.53
C PRO A 54 -6.63 14.87 -11.81
N ASP A 55 -6.58 16.11 -11.36
CA ASP A 55 -5.48 16.72 -10.60
C ASP A 55 -5.59 16.44 -9.09
N LYS A 56 -6.71 15.84 -8.65
CA LYS A 56 -6.94 15.33 -7.30
C LYS A 56 -7.73 14.03 -7.35
N GLU A 57 -7.39 13.08 -6.47
CA GLU A 57 -8.27 11.95 -6.20
C GLU A 57 -9.53 12.44 -5.48
N ALA A 58 -10.69 11.89 -5.83
CA ALA A 58 -11.91 12.21 -5.13
C ALA A 58 -11.81 11.66 -3.70
N SER A 59 -11.86 12.55 -2.70
CA SER A 59 -11.86 12.11 -1.31
C SER A 59 -13.05 11.19 -1.05
N THR A 60 -12.78 10.02 -0.47
CA THR A 60 -13.80 9.09 0.03
C THR A 60 -14.31 9.50 1.42
N ASP A 61 -13.75 10.56 1.99
CA ASP A 61 -14.05 10.98 3.34
C ASP A 61 -15.42 11.67 3.39
N PRO A 62 -16.28 11.30 4.35
CA PRO A 62 -17.55 11.98 4.53
C PRO A 62 -17.31 13.42 4.99
N GLN A 63 -18.20 14.34 4.59
CA GLN A 63 -18.14 15.72 5.08
C GLN A 63 -18.37 15.74 6.61
N HIS A 64 -17.29 15.93 7.36
CA HIS A 64 -17.29 15.98 8.81
C HIS A 64 -16.08 16.78 9.29
N GLU A 65 -16.24 17.49 10.40
CA GLU A 65 -15.21 18.34 11.04
C GLU A 65 -13.86 17.63 11.28
N VAL A 66 -13.87 16.30 11.44
CA VAL A 66 -12.64 15.51 11.64
C VAL A 66 -11.81 15.51 10.37
N PHE A 67 -12.43 15.34 9.20
CA PHE A 67 -11.74 15.31 7.91
C PHE A 67 -11.32 16.71 7.46
N ASP A 68 -12.13 17.74 7.75
CA ASP A 68 -11.74 19.14 7.50
C ASP A 68 -10.49 19.52 8.32
N THR A 69 -10.39 18.99 9.55
CA THR A 69 -9.22 19.19 10.41
C THR A 69 -8.01 18.42 9.89
N LEU A 70 -8.19 17.18 9.41
CA LEU A 70 -7.13 16.39 8.78
C LEU A 70 -6.61 17.04 7.50
N GLU A 71 -7.49 17.55 6.63
CA GLU A 71 -7.10 18.30 5.43
C GLU A 71 -6.30 19.56 5.80
N THR A 72 -6.73 20.29 6.83
CA THR A 72 -5.98 21.45 7.34
C THR A 72 -4.61 21.06 7.91
N ILE A 73 -4.51 19.89 8.55
CA ILE A 73 -3.25 19.33 9.05
C ILE A 73 -2.35 18.97 7.86
N ASP A 74 -2.86 18.26 6.86
CA ASP A 74 -2.08 17.86 5.68
C ASP A 74 -1.60 19.08 4.88
N GLU A 75 -2.43 20.12 4.74
CA GLU A 75 -2.04 21.37 4.05
C GLU A 75 -0.98 22.17 4.81
N ARG A 76 -1.02 22.17 6.15
CA ARG A 76 -0.14 23.03 6.98
C ARG A 76 1.07 22.31 7.53
N LEU A 77 0.98 21.00 7.71
CA LEU A 77 1.99 20.11 8.26
C LEU A 77 2.35 19.03 7.22
N VAL A 78 2.61 19.47 5.99
CA VAL A 78 3.13 18.58 4.93
C VAL A 78 4.39 17.89 5.47
N SER A 79 4.27 16.62 5.84
CA SER A 79 5.44 15.83 6.23
C SER A 79 6.24 15.51 4.96
N PRO A 80 7.48 15.99 4.83
CA PRO A 80 8.35 15.55 3.73
C PRO A 80 8.88 14.13 3.96
N ILE A 81 8.54 13.50 5.09
CA ILE A 81 9.00 12.19 5.51
C ILE A 81 8.00 11.15 5.04
N PHE A 82 8.46 10.25 4.18
CA PHE A 82 7.71 9.08 3.77
C PHE A 82 8.29 7.85 4.48
N GLU A 83 7.45 7.18 5.26
CA GLU A 83 7.80 5.90 5.87
C GLU A 83 7.53 4.77 4.88
N SER A 84 8.41 3.78 4.87
CA SER A 84 8.28 2.56 4.07
C SER A 84 8.43 1.37 4.99
N PHE A 85 7.53 0.41 4.87
CA PHE A 85 7.52 -0.80 5.68
C PHE A 85 7.85 -2.00 4.80
N TRP A 86 8.71 -2.88 5.30
CA TRP A 86 9.06 -4.13 4.66
C TRP A 86 8.83 -5.28 5.63
N ILE A 87 8.30 -6.38 5.10
CA ILE A 87 8.24 -7.65 5.81
C ILE A 87 9.32 -8.53 5.21
N VAL A 88 10.19 -9.07 6.07
CA VAL A 88 11.32 -9.91 5.68
C VAL A 88 11.10 -11.29 6.28
N GLU A 89 11.17 -12.32 5.43
CA GLU A 89 11.02 -13.71 5.83
C GLU A 89 12.23 -14.52 5.36
N ALA A 90 12.78 -15.34 6.24
CA ALA A 90 13.76 -16.34 5.84
C ALA A 90 13.04 -17.51 5.15
N PRO A 91 13.63 -18.12 4.09
CA PRO A 91 13.00 -19.24 3.38
C PRO A 91 12.64 -20.45 4.26
N ASP A 92 13.36 -20.67 5.36
CA ASP A 92 13.13 -21.73 6.33
C ASP A 92 12.42 -21.25 7.61
N GLY A 93 12.04 -19.97 7.66
CA GLY A 93 11.31 -19.35 8.77
C GLY A 93 12.18 -18.85 9.92
N ASP A 94 13.47 -19.17 9.98
CA ASP A 94 14.37 -18.67 11.03
C ASP A 94 15.23 -17.51 10.49
N LEU A 95 14.73 -16.29 10.69
CA LEU A 95 15.43 -15.06 10.34
C LEU A 95 16.67 -14.81 11.20
N LEU A 96 16.68 -15.28 12.46
CA LEU A 96 17.75 -15.02 13.42
C LEU A 96 18.92 -16.01 13.26
N ARG A 97 19.33 -16.27 12.02
CA ARG A 97 20.52 -17.05 11.65
C ARG A 97 21.49 -16.15 10.89
N ARG A 98 22.74 -16.60 10.78
CA ARG A 98 23.79 -15.81 10.14
C ARG A 98 23.47 -15.47 8.69
N GLU A 99 23.09 -16.46 7.90
CA GLU A 99 22.87 -16.28 6.46
C GLU A 99 21.73 -15.29 6.16
N PRO A 100 20.51 -15.44 6.71
CA PRO A 100 19.43 -14.47 6.46
C PRO A 100 19.74 -13.06 6.96
N LEU A 101 20.34 -12.91 8.15
CA LEU A 101 20.70 -11.59 8.65
C LEU A 101 21.82 -10.95 7.83
N LEU A 102 22.77 -11.74 7.32
CA LEU A 102 23.83 -11.23 6.46
C LEU A 102 23.28 -10.74 5.12
N GLU A 103 22.31 -11.45 4.54
CA GLU A 103 21.61 -10.99 3.34
C GLU A 103 20.83 -9.69 3.61
N LEU A 104 20.08 -9.63 4.70
CA LEU A 104 19.33 -8.44 5.10
C LEU A 104 20.25 -7.23 5.29
N LEU A 105 21.36 -7.41 6.02
CA LEU A 105 22.38 -6.38 6.23
C LEU A 105 22.95 -5.90 4.89
N GLY A 106 23.26 -6.83 3.97
CA GLY A 106 23.77 -6.50 2.64
C GLY A 106 22.78 -5.68 1.81
N ASN A 107 21.49 -5.99 1.90
CA ASN A 107 20.42 -5.25 1.23
C ASN A 107 20.26 -3.83 1.81
N GLU A 108 20.30 -3.68 3.13
CA GLU A 108 20.25 -2.39 3.81
C GLU A 108 21.46 -1.52 3.44
N GLN A 109 22.66 -2.08 3.46
CA GLN A 109 23.87 -1.38 3.04
C GLN A 109 23.81 -0.96 1.57
N SER A 110 23.28 -1.82 0.70
CA SER A 110 23.09 -1.49 -0.72
C SER A 110 22.11 -0.35 -0.90
N LEU A 111 21.00 -0.34 -0.14
CA LEU A 111 20.02 0.74 -0.14
C LEU A 111 20.63 2.07 0.35
N ARG A 112 21.47 2.03 1.39
CA ARG A 112 22.17 3.22 1.91
C ARG A 112 23.30 3.69 0.99
N ALA A 113 23.86 2.81 0.15
CA ALA A 113 24.93 3.13 -0.79
C ALA A 113 24.41 3.64 -2.14
N ASP A 114 23.14 3.37 -2.48
CA ASP A 114 22.52 3.88 -3.70
C ASP A 114 22.47 5.42 -3.69
N PRO A 115 23.09 6.12 -4.65
CA PRO A 115 23.18 7.58 -4.63
C PRO A 115 21.82 8.30 -4.69
N GLU A 116 20.84 7.73 -5.38
CA GLU A 116 19.51 8.33 -5.53
C GLU A 116 18.67 8.15 -4.27
N VAL A 117 18.83 7.01 -3.59
CA VAL A 117 18.13 6.72 -2.34
C VAL A 117 18.81 7.41 -1.16
N ALA A 118 20.13 7.31 -1.03
CA ALA A 118 20.92 7.87 0.08
C ALA A 118 20.66 9.37 0.29
N ALA A 119 20.51 10.14 -0.79
CA ALA A 119 20.21 11.57 -0.74
C ALA A 119 18.83 11.91 -0.14
N LYS A 120 17.93 10.92 -0.07
CA LYS A 120 16.56 11.03 0.46
C LYS A 120 16.41 10.38 1.84
N LEU A 121 17.42 9.66 2.32
CA LEU A 121 17.36 8.99 3.61
C LEU A 121 17.46 10.01 4.75
N ILE A 122 16.64 9.79 5.77
CA ILE A 122 16.63 10.62 6.97
C ILE A 122 17.68 10.09 7.93
N ARG A 123 18.41 11.01 8.54
CA ARG A 123 19.32 10.70 9.64
C ARG A 123 18.51 10.48 10.92
N PHE A 124 18.69 9.34 11.55
CA PHE A 124 18.17 9.03 12.87
C PHE A 124 19.33 8.83 13.84
N GLU A 125 19.18 9.37 15.04
CA GLU A 125 20.09 9.11 16.15
C GLU A 125 19.39 8.15 17.11
N SER A 126 19.91 6.94 17.27
CA SER A 126 19.47 6.07 18.35
C SER A 126 20.21 6.45 19.62
N ALA A 127 19.50 7.09 20.56
CA ALA A 127 20.01 7.35 21.89
C ALA A 127 20.34 6.05 22.66
N ARG A 128 19.72 4.92 22.28
CA ARG A 128 19.88 3.60 22.89
C ARG A 128 21.13 2.87 22.40
N TYR A 129 21.30 2.77 21.08
CA TYR A 129 22.43 2.04 20.48
C TYR A 129 23.68 2.91 20.33
N GLY A 130 23.56 4.22 20.60
CA GLY A 130 24.68 5.16 20.54
C GLY A 130 25.14 5.46 19.12
N ASP A 131 24.32 5.11 18.13
CA ASP A 131 24.67 5.18 16.72
C ASP A 131 23.72 6.07 15.93
N THR A 132 24.31 6.68 14.90
CA THR A 132 23.56 7.37 13.87
C THR A 132 23.39 6.45 12.67
N TYR A 133 22.16 6.27 12.22
CA TYR A 133 21.87 5.56 10.98
C TYR A 133 21.08 6.45 10.01
N PHE A 134 21.08 6.03 8.74
CA PHE A 134 20.35 6.72 7.68
C PHE A 134 19.28 5.77 7.13
N GLY A 135 18.03 6.23 7.17
CA GLY A 135 16.90 5.46 6.68
C GLY A 135 16.60 4.25 7.56
N VAL A 136 16.79 3.06 6.99
CA VAL A 136 16.47 1.78 7.64
C VAL A 136 17.52 1.44 8.68
N TYR A 137 17.12 0.81 9.79
CA TYR A 137 17.99 0.11 10.74
C TYR A 137 17.22 -1.09 11.30
N THR A 138 17.80 -2.28 11.25
CA THR A 138 17.12 -3.49 11.72
C THR A 138 17.94 -4.28 12.74
N ILE A 139 17.39 -5.41 13.17
CA ILE A 139 18.10 -6.38 14.01
C ILE A 139 19.39 -6.87 13.35
N ALA A 140 19.50 -6.87 12.02
CA ALA A 140 20.72 -7.27 11.33
C ALA A 140 21.88 -6.30 11.60
N ASP A 141 21.64 -4.98 11.55
CA ASP A 141 22.63 -3.96 11.92
C ASP A 141 23.06 -4.12 13.39
N GLY A 142 22.09 -4.29 14.28
CA GLY A 142 22.34 -4.46 15.72
C GLY A 142 23.19 -5.69 16.02
N VAL A 143 22.85 -6.84 15.41
CA VAL A 143 23.58 -8.09 15.57
C VAL A 143 24.99 -7.98 14.99
N ASP A 144 25.15 -7.45 13.78
CA ASP A 144 26.47 -7.28 13.16
C ASP A 144 27.39 -6.39 14.02
N LYS A 145 26.85 -5.27 14.52
CA LYS A 145 27.57 -4.39 15.43
C LYS A 145 27.99 -5.11 16.70
N TRP A 146 27.05 -5.77 17.39
CA TRP A 146 27.34 -6.49 18.63
C TRP A 146 28.44 -7.54 18.39
N LEU A 147 28.37 -8.29 17.29
CA LEU A 147 29.37 -9.28 16.92
C LEU A 147 30.75 -8.64 16.68
N ARG A 148 30.82 -7.48 16.03
CA ARG A 148 32.08 -6.75 15.84
C ARG A 148 32.64 -6.23 17.16
N ASP A 149 31.80 -5.62 17.99
CA ASP A 149 32.19 -5.05 19.27
C ASP A 149 32.70 -6.12 20.25
N ASN A 150 32.22 -7.36 20.12
CA ASN A 150 32.66 -8.52 20.92
C ASN A 150 33.78 -9.35 20.25
N GLY A 151 34.35 -8.89 19.13
CA GLY A 151 35.52 -9.51 18.50
C GLY A 151 35.23 -10.75 17.64
N PHE A 152 33.97 -11.01 17.29
CA PHE A 152 33.56 -12.10 16.39
C PHE A 152 33.68 -11.74 14.90
N GLY A 153 33.98 -10.49 14.57
CA GLY A 153 34.23 -10.07 13.18
C GLY A 153 32.96 -9.85 12.34
N GLY A 154 31.81 -9.67 12.97
CA GLY A 154 30.53 -9.40 12.31
C GLY A 154 29.81 -10.65 11.79
N LEU A 155 28.66 -10.44 11.15
CA LEU A 155 27.82 -11.51 10.59
C LEU A 155 28.56 -12.37 9.56
N GLU A 156 29.53 -11.81 8.83
CA GLU A 156 30.34 -12.57 7.85
C GLU A 156 31.13 -13.72 8.47
N ASN A 157 31.57 -13.56 9.73
CA ASN A 157 32.48 -14.49 10.40
C ASN A 157 31.82 -15.26 11.55
N ALA A 158 30.63 -14.85 11.97
CA ALA A 158 29.93 -15.44 13.10
C ALA A 158 29.50 -16.89 12.82
N THR A 159 29.21 -17.62 13.89
CA THR A 159 28.38 -18.84 13.86
C THR A 159 26.92 -18.49 14.12
N ASP A 160 25.99 -19.39 13.77
CA ASP A 160 24.57 -19.18 14.12
C ASP A 160 24.38 -19.08 15.63
N ASP A 161 25.15 -19.82 16.42
CA ASP A 161 25.15 -19.73 17.89
C ASP A 161 25.56 -18.32 18.37
N GLN A 162 26.62 -17.73 17.82
CA GLN A 162 27.02 -16.36 18.15
C GLN A 162 25.97 -15.33 17.73
N VAL A 163 25.26 -15.58 16.63
CA VAL A 163 24.14 -14.74 16.18
C VAL A 163 22.97 -14.82 17.15
N LYS A 164 22.59 -16.02 17.60
CA LYS A 164 21.53 -16.20 18.60
C LYS A 164 21.88 -15.52 19.91
N LEU A 165 23.14 -15.63 20.34
CA LEU A 165 23.63 -14.95 21.53
C LEU A 165 23.51 -13.42 21.40
N ALA A 166 23.99 -12.86 20.29
CA ALA A 166 23.89 -11.43 20.00
C ALA A 166 22.43 -10.94 19.98
N ALA A 167 21.55 -11.68 19.31
CA ALA A 167 20.14 -11.36 19.21
C ALA A 167 19.46 -11.39 20.59
N ALA A 168 19.73 -12.41 21.41
CA ALA A 168 19.19 -12.52 22.76
C ALA A 168 19.62 -11.33 23.64
N GLU A 169 20.90 -10.97 23.62
CA GLU A 169 21.43 -9.81 24.36
C GLU A 169 20.76 -8.51 23.91
N LEU A 170 20.62 -8.28 22.60
CA LEU A 170 19.98 -7.07 22.06
C LEU A 170 18.50 -6.96 22.43
N LEU A 171 17.79 -8.09 22.44
CA LEU A 171 16.37 -8.16 22.83
C LEU A 171 16.18 -8.03 24.34
N ALA A 172 17.16 -8.44 25.14
CA ALA A 172 17.12 -8.37 26.60
C ALA A 172 17.39 -6.97 27.17
N ILE A 173 17.96 -6.04 26.37
CA ILE A 173 18.13 -4.64 26.79
C ILE A 173 16.75 -4.08 27.15
N GLU A 174 16.56 -3.58 28.36
CA GLU A 174 15.27 -3.10 28.90
C GLU A 174 14.56 -2.16 27.91
N GLY A 175 13.46 -2.58 27.25
CA GLY A 175 12.77 -1.88 26.14
C GLY A 175 13.25 -2.23 24.71
N GLY A 176 14.08 -3.26 24.53
CA GLY A 176 14.52 -3.80 23.24
C GLY A 176 13.39 -4.55 22.54
N THR A 177 12.40 -4.97 23.31
CA THR A 177 11.07 -5.37 22.85
C THR A 177 10.36 -4.24 22.11
N ASP A 178 10.58 -2.97 22.44
CA ASP A 178 9.73 -1.88 21.96
C ASP A 178 10.19 -1.28 20.61
N GLU A 179 11.44 -1.53 20.18
CA GLU A 179 11.97 -1.02 18.90
C GLU A 179 12.34 -2.12 17.90
N LEU A 180 13.02 -3.19 18.34
CA LEU A 180 13.40 -4.31 17.47
C LEU A 180 12.51 -5.54 17.70
N GLY A 181 12.11 -5.78 18.95
CA GLY A 181 11.25 -6.92 19.33
C GLY A 181 9.83 -6.84 18.77
N ASP A 182 9.25 -5.64 18.72
CA ASP A 182 7.87 -5.42 18.24
C ASP A 182 7.74 -5.62 16.72
N ASN A 183 8.86 -5.70 16.00
CA ASN A 183 8.87 -5.98 14.57
C ASN A 183 8.84 -7.48 14.26
N PHE A 184 8.91 -8.37 15.26
CA PHE A 184 8.80 -9.80 15.03
C PHE A 184 7.34 -10.25 14.87
N SER A 185 7.17 -11.35 14.14
CA SER A 185 5.86 -11.95 13.92
C SER A 185 5.20 -12.34 15.25
N THR A 186 3.87 -12.23 15.31
CA THR A 186 3.07 -12.76 16.44
C THR A 186 3.13 -14.29 16.54
N GLN A 187 3.68 -14.96 15.54
CA GLN A 187 3.91 -16.41 15.51
C GLN A 187 5.37 -16.79 15.86
N THR A 188 6.15 -15.85 16.40
CA THR A 188 7.54 -16.10 16.81
C THR A 188 7.61 -17.18 17.90
N THR A 189 8.60 -18.06 17.78
CA THR A 189 8.90 -19.10 18.78
C THR A 189 10.16 -18.72 19.55
N THR A 190 10.12 -18.90 20.86
CA THR A 190 11.23 -18.62 21.80
C THR A 190 11.57 -19.94 22.51
N GLU A 191 12.85 -20.26 22.64
CA GLU A 191 13.29 -21.50 23.29
C GLU A 191 14.48 -21.24 24.21
N ARG A 192 14.38 -21.74 25.45
CA ARG A 192 15.51 -21.69 26.38
C ARG A 192 16.60 -22.67 25.95
N ARG A 193 17.80 -22.17 25.68
CA ARG A 193 18.96 -22.98 25.30
C ARG A 193 20.27 -22.45 25.88
N VAL A 194 21.25 -23.33 26.03
CA VAL A 194 22.62 -22.94 26.40
C VAL A 194 23.43 -22.76 25.12
N VAL A 195 23.94 -21.56 24.90
CA VAL A 195 24.79 -21.20 23.75
C VAL A 195 26.06 -20.57 24.27
N GLU A 196 27.23 -21.08 23.84
CA GLU A 196 28.55 -20.61 24.31
C GLU A 196 28.67 -20.58 25.86
N GLY A 197 27.96 -21.47 26.55
CA GLY A 197 27.94 -21.55 28.02
C GLY A 197 27.02 -20.53 28.72
N GLN A 198 26.24 -19.76 27.98
CA GLN A 198 25.25 -18.81 28.49
C GLN A 198 23.83 -19.34 28.22
N GLU A 199 22.94 -19.25 29.21
CA GLU A 199 21.51 -19.51 29.01
C GLU A 199 20.88 -18.29 28.32
N ILE A 200 20.23 -18.54 27.19
CA ILE A 200 19.45 -17.56 26.44
C ILE A 200 18.04 -18.09 26.20
N ASP A 201 17.08 -17.18 25.98
CA ASP A 201 15.69 -17.46 25.61
C ASP A 201 15.40 -16.95 24.19
#